data_AF-A0A1G6I5G9-F1
#
_entry.id   AF-A0A1G6I5G9-F1
#
_cell.length_a   1.000
_cell.length_b   1.000
_cell.length_c   1.000
_cell.angle_alpha   90.00
_cell.angle_beta   90.00
_cell.angle_gamma   90.00
#
_symmetry.space_group_name_H-M   'P 1'
#
loop_
_entity.id
_entity.type
_entity.pdbx_description
1 polymer ?
#
loop_
_entity_poly.entity_id
_entity_poly.type
_entity_poly.pdbx_seq_one_letter_code
_entity_poly.pdbx_strand_id
1 'polypeptide(L)' 'MGRPGGGRMSKKTHVSETPVEATILDLPKIAINGGRRGYLVGIDPQVCVRLLGAKPVQCALAE' A
#
# COMPACT_ATOMS: atom_id res chain seq x y z
N MET A 1 20.62 28.16 25.92
CA MET A 1 19.55 27.17 25.68
C MET A 1 19.36 27.02 24.17
N GLY A 2 19.98 26.00 23.56
CA GLY A 2 19.84 25.72 22.13
C GLY A 2 18.66 24.78 21.87
N ARG A 3 17.78 25.15 20.93
CA ARG A 3 16.67 24.29 20.48
C ARG A 3 17.25 23.01 19.84
N PRO A 4 16.75 21.81 20.17
CA PRO A 4 17.22 20.58 19.53
C PRO A 4 16.81 20.61 18.05
N GLY A 5 17.80 20.45 17.16
CA GLY A 5 17.61 20.47 15.72
C GLY A 5 16.66 19.36 15.27
N GLY A 6 15.62 19.73 14.52
CA GLY A 6 14.75 18.79 13.84
C GLY A 6 15.52 18.05 12.76
N GLY A 7 15.96 16.83 13.06
CA GLY A 7 16.59 15.93 12.10
C GLY A 7 15.63 15.65 10.94
N ARG A 8 16.09 15.91 9.71
CA ARG A 8 15.35 15.57 8.49
C ARG A 8 15.24 14.05 8.41
N MET A 9 14.03 13.52 8.60
CA MET A 9 13.73 12.10 8.46
C MET A 9 13.92 11.69 6.99
N SER A 10 15.06 11.11 6.64
CA SER A 10 15.25 10.52 5.31
C SER A 10 14.23 9.40 5.13
N LYS A 11 13.33 9.54 4.15
CA LYS A 11 12.37 8.48 3.79
C LYS A 11 13.16 7.24 3.38
N LYS A 12 13.11 6.20 4.19
CA LYS A 12 13.75 4.93 3.90
C LYS A 12 12.84 4.13 2.97
N THR A 13 13.23 3.97 1.70
CA THR A 13 12.46 3.23 0.69
C THR A 13 12.86 1.76 0.76
N HIS A 14 12.36 1.03 1.75
CA HIS A 14 12.52 -0.42 1.80
C HIS A 14 11.39 -1.10 1.02
N VAL A 15 11.75 -2.02 0.13
CA VAL A 15 10.79 -2.90 -0.55
C VAL A 15 10.52 -4.09 0.36
N SER A 16 9.26 -4.28 0.75
CA SER A 16 8.79 -5.40 1.57
C SER A 16 7.80 -6.27 0.78
N GLU A 17 7.54 -7.47 1.28
CA GLU A 17 6.44 -8.28 0.75
C GLU A 17 5.12 -7.51 0.87
N THR A 18 4.26 -7.65 -0.15
CA THR A 18 2.96 -6.97 -0.24
C THR A 18 1.85 -8.02 -0.24
N PRO A 19 1.26 -8.38 0.91
CA PRO A 19 0.09 -9.25 0.93
C PRO A 19 -1.15 -8.50 0.41
N VAL A 20 -2.10 -9.22 -0.18
CA VAL A 20 -3.40 -8.68 -0.60
C VAL A 20 -4.51 -9.64 -0.19
N GLU A 21 -5.60 -9.13 0.39
CA GLU A 21 -6.79 -9.95 0.70
C GLU A 21 -7.35 -10.56 -0.59
N ALA A 22 -7.55 -11.88 -0.62
CA ALA A 22 -7.83 -12.61 -1.85
C ALA A 22 -9.12 -12.14 -2.54
N THR A 23 -10.16 -11.87 -1.77
CA THR A 23 -11.47 -11.43 -2.31
C THR A 23 -11.43 -10.03 -2.94
N ILE A 24 -10.40 -9.22 -2.66
CA ILE A 24 -10.19 -7.93 -3.33
C ILE A 24 -9.85 -8.11 -4.81
N LEU A 25 -9.25 -9.25 -5.19
CA LEU A 25 -8.85 -9.54 -6.56
C LEU A 25 -10.03 -9.76 -7.51
N ASP A 26 -11.22 -10.05 -6.97
CA ASP A 26 -12.45 -10.23 -7.71
C ASP A 26 -13.21 -8.92 -7.97
N LEU A 27 -12.77 -7.82 -7.35
CA LEU A 27 -13.38 -6.52 -7.57
C LEU A 27 -13.02 -5.96 -8.96
N PRO A 28 -13.94 -5.28 -9.65
CA PRO A 28 -13.65 -4.68 -10.94
C PRO A 28 -12.65 -3.52 -10.86
N LYS A 29 -12.52 -2.90 -9.67
CA LYS A 29 -11.62 -1.77 -9.42
C LYS A 29 -11.41 -1.57 -7.92
N ILE A 30 -10.19 -1.19 -7.54
CA ILE A 30 -9.86 -0.73 -6.19
C ILE A 30 -9.22 0.65 -6.22
N ALA A 31 -9.26 1.37 -5.10
CA ALA A 31 -8.54 2.61 -4.92
C ALA A 31 -7.42 2.42 -3.88
N ILE A 32 -6.20 2.79 -4.23
CA ILE A 32 -5.04 2.78 -3.31
C ILE A 32 -4.50 4.20 -3.12
N ASN A 33 -3.77 4.42 -2.02
CA ASN A 33 -3.12 5.71 -1.76
C ASN A 33 -2.06 6.01 -2.83
N GLY A 34 -2.17 7.16 -3.50
CA GLY A 34 -1.24 7.56 -4.58
C GLY A 34 0.05 8.23 -4.10
N GLY A 35 0.38 8.17 -2.81
CA GLY A 35 1.61 8.76 -2.23
C GLY A 35 1.61 10.29 -2.10
N ARG A 36 0.52 10.97 -2.49
CA ARG A 36 0.30 12.41 -2.32
C ARG A 36 -1.00 12.66 -1.56
N ARG A 37 -0.99 13.62 -0.63
CA ARG A 37 -2.18 14.02 0.14
C ARG A 37 -3.31 14.40 -0.81
N GLY A 38 -4.49 13.81 -0.61
CA GLY A 38 -5.68 14.07 -1.42
C GLY A 38 -5.70 13.37 -2.79
N TYR A 39 -4.86 12.34 -3.01
CA TYR A 39 -4.78 11.65 -4.29
C TYR A 39 -4.90 10.12 -4.13
N LEU A 40 -5.94 9.55 -4.73
CA LEU A 40 -6.17 8.12 -4.84
C LEU A 40 -5.92 7.67 -6.28
N VAL A 41 -5.41 6.44 -6.42
CA VAL A 41 -5.22 5.80 -7.72
C VAL A 41 -6.20 4.64 -7.83
N GLY A 42 -7.09 4.72 -8.80
CA GLY A 42 -7.98 3.61 -9.15
C GLY A 42 -7.26 2.63 -10.07
N ILE A 43 -7.14 1.36 -9.68
CA ILE A 43 -6.45 0.32 -10.45
C ILE A 43 -7.30 -0.95 -10.56
N ASP A 44 -6.97 -1.75 -11.57
CA ASP A 44 -7.33 -3.17 -11.63
C ASP A 44 -6.58 -3.92 -10.52
N PRO A 45 -7.27 -4.64 -9.61
CA PRO A 45 -6.62 -5.38 -8.52
C PRO A 45 -5.56 -6.39 -8.98
N GLN A 46 -5.69 -6.94 -10.19
CA GLN A 46 -4.74 -7.90 -10.75
C GLN A 46 -3.35 -7.30 -10.98
N VAL A 47 -3.22 -5.98 -11.00
CA VAL A 47 -1.92 -5.29 -11.08
C VAL A 47 -1.07 -5.55 -9.83
N CYS A 48 -1.68 -5.72 -8.65
CA CYS A 48 -0.96 -6.02 -7.41
C CYS A 48 -0.18 -7.33 -7.52
N VAL A 49 -0.79 -8.38 -8.08
CA VAL A 49 -0.13 -9.68 -8.25
C VAL A 49 0.91 -9.61 -9.38
N ARG A 50 0.52 -9.07 -10.54
CA ARG A 50 1.37 -9.07 -11.75
C ARG A 50 2.62 -8.20 -11.63
N LEU A 51 2.51 -7.01 -11.02
CA LEU A 51 3.60 -6.03 -11.00
C LEU A 51 4.29 -5.94 -9.65
N LEU A 52 3.55 -6.06 -8.54
CA LEU A 52 4.11 -5.94 -7.20
C LEU A 52 4.50 -7.29 -6.59
N GLY A 53 4.20 -8.40 -7.26
CA GLY A 53 4.41 -9.74 -6.72
C GLY A 53 3.58 -10.00 -5.46
N ALA A 54 2.41 -9.37 -5.36
CA ALA A 54 1.58 -9.47 -4.17
C ALA A 54 1.08 -10.91 -3.95
N LYS A 55 1.14 -11.37 -2.70
CA LYS A 55 0.66 -12.71 -2.30
C LYS A 55 -0.79 -12.61 -1.84
N PRO A 56 -1.75 -13.32 -2.48
CA PRO A 56 -3.12 -13.40 -1.98
C PRO A 56 -3.17 -14.09 -0.61
N VAL A 57 -3.90 -13.50 0.34
CA VAL A 57 -4.08 -14.02 1.70
C VAL A 57 -5.54 -13.93 2.12
N GLN A 58 -5.93 -14.73 3.11
CA GLN A 58 -7.21 -14.62 3.82
C GLN A 58 -6.92 -13.98 5.17
N CYS A 59 -7.11 -12.66 5.27
CA CYS A 59 -6.82 -11.84 6.43
C CYS A 59 -8.01 -11.01 6.93
N ALA A 60 -9.11 -10.96 6.18
CA ALA A 60 -10.36 -10.38 6.65
C ALA A 60 -10.86 -11.13 7.90
N LEU A 61 -11.21 -10.39 8.96
CA LEU A 61 -11.85 -10.94 10.14
C LEU A 61 -13.35 -11.16 9.86
N ALA A 62 -13.91 -12.24 10.40
CA ALA A 62 -15.37 -12.41 10.44
C ALA A 62 -15.98 -11.33 11.35
N GLU A 63 -17.19 -10.88 11.01
CA GLU A 63 -17.97 -9.92 11.81
C GLU A 63 -18.41 -10.51 13.16
#